data_AF-A0A9D6TEC1-F1
#
_entry.id   AF-A0A9D6TEC1-F1
#
_cell.length_a   1.000
_cell.length_b   1.000
_cell.length_c   1.000
_cell.angle_alpha   90.00
_cell.angle_beta   90.00
_cell.angle_gamma   90.00
#
_symmetry.space_group_name_H-M   'P 1'
#
loop_
_entity.id
_entity.type
_entity.pdbx_description
1 polymer ?
#
loop_
_entity_poly.entity_id
_entity_poly.type
_entity_poly.pdbx_seq_one_letter_code
_entity_poly.pdbx_strand_id
1 'polypeptide(L)' 'MERWISALYEGILEVTDPDHFRGTIISGIGPGKAFGFGLLSFAPV' A
#
# COMPACT_ATOMS: atom_id res chain seq x y z
N MET A 1 -16.18 5.17 -19.57
CA MET A 1 -15.14 4.30 -19.01
C MET A 1 -14.12 5.22 -18.35
N GLU A 2 -14.06 5.23 -17.03
CA GLU A 2 -13.15 6.11 -16.28
C GLU A 2 -11.73 5.54 -16.35
N ARG A 3 -10.74 6.38 -16.69
CA ARG A 3 -9.33 5.96 -16.77
C ARG A 3 -8.64 6.30 -15.46
N TRP A 4 -8.21 5.28 -14.73
CA TRP A 4 -7.42 5.41 -13.51
C TRP A 4 -5.93 5.47 -13.85
N ILE A 5 -5.17 6.28 -13.12
CA ILE A 5 -3.70 6.30 -13.19
C ILE A 5 -3.16 5.58 -11.97
N SER A 6 -2.17 4.71 -12.20
CA SER A 6 -1.53 3.92 -11.17
C SER A 6 -0.01 4.07 -11.23
N ALA A 7 0.63 3.95 -10.08
CA ALA A 7 2.07 3.79 -9.95
C ALA A 7 2.35 2.54 -9.11
N LEU A 8 3.34 1.74 -9.53
CA LEU A 8 3.86 0.63 -8.74
C LEU A 8 5.11 1.10 -8.01
N TYR A 9 5.13 0.89 -6.70
CA TYR A 9 6.28 1.21 -5.85
C TYR A 9 6.94 -0.10 -5.41
N GLU A 10 8.26 -0.17 -5.58
CA GLU A 10 9.09 -1.31 -5.18
C GLU A 10 10.35 -0.80 -4.49
N GLY A 11 10.78 -1.46 -3.42
CA GLY A 11 11.99 -1.06 -2.68
C GLY A 11 12.05 -1.62 -1.27
N ILE A 12 12.93 -1.03 -0.46
CA ILE A 12 13.08 -1.31 0.96
C ILE A 12 12.46 -0.15 1.75
N LEU A 13 11.82 -0.48 2.87
CA LEU A 13 11.25 0.49 3.80
C LEU A 13 11.72 0.20 5.22
N GLU A 14 11.65 1.22 6.07
CA GLU A 14 11.85 1.10 7.52
C GLU A 14 10.52 1.37 8.22
N VAL A 15 10.11 0.49 9.13
CA VAL A 15 8.92 0.69 9.95
C VAL A 15 9.28 1.60 11.12
N THR A 16 8.80 2.85 11.09
CA THR A 16 9.06 3.86 12.13
C THR A 16 8.01 3.85 13.25
N ASP A 17 6.79 3.38 12.96
CA ASP A 17 5.69 3.19 13.91
C ASP A 17 4.97 1.86 13.58
N PRO A 18 5.15 0.80 14.39
CA PRO A 18 4.55 -0.51 14.11
C PRO A 18 3.02 -0.54 14.14
N ASP A 19 2.39 0.22 15.03
CA ASP A 19 0.93 0.22 15.17
C ASP A 19 0.29 0.96 13.99
N HIS A 20 0.86 2.10 13.61
CA HIS A 20 0.45 2.83 12.43
C HIS A 20 0.67 2.02 11.15
N PHE A 21 1.82 1.33 11.04
CA PHE A 21 2.11 0.46 9.90
C PHE A 21 1.07 -0.66 9.77
N ARG A 22 0.75 -1.35 10.87
CA ARG A 22 -0.28 -2.39 10.89
C ARG A 22 -1.64 -1.85 10.43
N GLY A 23 -2.07 -0.70 10.96
CA GLY A 23 -3.31 -0.05 10.56
C GLY A 23 -3.34 0.32 9.07
N THR A 24 -2.21 0.79 8.54
CA THR A 24 -2.03 1.13 7.12
C THR A 24 -2.16 -0.09 6.21
N ILE A 25 -1.52 -1.22 6.57
CA ILE A 25 -1.62 -2.46 5.79
C ILE A 25 -3.06 -2.99 5.75
N ILE A 26 -3.77 -2.98 6.89
CA ILE A 26 -5.16 -3.47 6.97
C ILE A 26 -6.11 -2.58 6.18
N SER A 27 -5.95 -1.26 6.28
CA SER A 27 -6.83 -0.31 5.61
C SER A 27 -6.55 -0.19 4.11
N GLY A 28 -5.30 -0.37 3.68
CA GLY A 28 -4.85 -0.17 2.30
C GLY A 28 -4.55 1.30 1.97
N ILE A 29 -3.59 1.52 1.07
CA ILE A 29 -3.03 2.84 0.76
C ILE A 29 -3.74 3.50 -0.43
N GLY A 30 -4.25 4.72 -0.24
CA GLY A 30 -4.81 5.54 -1.34
C GLY A 30 -6.18 5.10 -1.86
N PRO A 31 -6.68 5.70 -2.95
CA PRO A 31 -8.02 5.44 -3.51
C PRO A 31 -8.08 4.17 -4.39
N GLY A 32 -9.29 3.81 -4.83
CA GLY A 32 -9.51 2.75 -5.84
C GLY A 32 -9.19 1.33 -5.38
N LYS A 33 -9.32 1.06 -4.07
CA LYS A 33 -9.08 -0.27 -3.46
C LYS A 33 -9.89 -1.40 -4.09
N ALA A 34 -11.15 -1.13 -4.48
CA ALA A 34 -12.00 -2.08 -5.17
C ALA A 34 -11.53 -2.43 -6.60
N PHE A 35 -10.55 -1.69 -7.12
CA PHE A 35 -9.98 -1.84 -8.46
C PHE A 35 -8.52 -2.31 -8.44
N GLY A 36 -8.06 -2.88 -7.33
CA GLY A 36 -6.73 -3.50 -7.23
C GLY A 36 -5.61 -2.58 -6.74
N PHE A 37 -5.93 -1.36 -6.27
CA PHE A 37 -4.93 -0.47 -5.66
C PHE A 37 -4.83 -0.64 -4.14
N GLY A 38 -3.71 -0.17 -3.58
CA GLY A 38 -3.54 0.04 -2.14
C GLY A 38 -3.08 -1.14 -1.31
N LEU A 39 -2.88 -2.32 -1.90
CA LEU A 39 -2.19 -3.41 -1.24
C LEU A 39 -0.67 -3.14 -1.25
N LEU A 40 -0.05 -3.13 -0.06
CA LEU A 40 1.40 -3.15 0.10
C LEU A 40 1.84 -4.55 0.56
N SER A 41 2.62 -5.22 -0.28
CA SER A 41 3.27 -6.48 0.05
C SER A 41 4.68 -6.22 0.57
N PHE A 42 5.08 -6.91 1.63
CA PHE A 42 6.41 -6.78 2.23
C PHE A 42 6.90 -8.12 2.80
N ALA A 43 8.21 -8.23 2.98
CA ALA A 43 8.88 -9.36 3.63
C ALA A 43 10.07 -8.83 4.45
N PRO A 44 10.54 -9.59 5.46
CA PRO A 44 11.84 -9.32 6.07
C PRO A 44 12.95 -9.34 5.01
N VAL A 45 13.97 -8.50 5.22
CA VAL A 45 15.20 -8.51 4.42
C VAL A 45 16.05 -9.73 4.76
#